data_AF-A0A1H3YVX6-F1
#
_entry.id   AF-A0A1H3YVX6-F1
#
_cell.length_a   1.000
_cell.length_b   1.000
_cell.length_c   1.000
_cell.angle_alpha   90.00
_cell.angle_beta   90.00
_cell.angle_gamma   90.00
#
_symmetry.space_group_name_H-M   'P 1'
#
loop_
_entity.id
_entity.type
_entity.pdbx_description
1 polymer ?
#
loop_
_entity_poly.entity_id
_entity_poly.type
_entity_poly.pdbx_seq_one_letter_code
_entity_poly.pdbx_strand_id
1 'polypeptide(L)'
;MYIDRAAQAPPHVINAPGFAAGRKNARQHPLNFSGNGESGESGESGESGESGESGESGESGERNGNMAYQLKCKAPLAETLRDTAREEIAGALHDLARLPQEEAVHELRKHCKKMRALLRLVRADIGDLYRYENAHYRTLANSVAGSRDAVSVRDALLALAPPQRYPQIQALLEQRARGHADADALDEAKTLLQQGGERIGDWPLETLKCRHARRGYRRGYKRAETAMDDAFAEESAASFHEFRKRVKDHWYHSRLLQKKYPDAIGVRCKPLKKLAQALGDWRDLRLLCSLLGQHAGQFSGELIPLLDDAEQRLQQLHRQIEKLSGRLFSAKVFDLPD
;
A
#
# COMPACT_ATOMS: atom_id res chain seq x y z
N MET A 1 45.46 -45.93 4.34
CA MET A 1 46.17 -45.87 5.64
C MET A 1 47.63 -45.61 5.37
N TYR A 2 48.10 -44.37 5.45
CA TYR A 2 49.52 -43.98 5.50
C TYR A 2 49.59 -42.47 5.82
N ILE A 3 50.24 -42.13 6.95
CA ILE A 3 51.07 -40.93 7.25
C ILE A 3 50.44 -39.54 7.01
N ASP A 4 50.02 -38.80 8.05
CA ASP A 4 50.79 -37.93 8.98
C ASP A 4 51.27 -36.60 8.35
N ARG A 5 50.67 -35.47 8.79
CA ARG A 5 51.33 -34.24 9.30
C ARG A 5 50.42 -33.00 9.33
N ALA A 6 50.28 -32.49 10.54
CA ALA A 6 50.17 -31.10 10.98
C ALA A 6 50.46 -29.98 9.95
N ALA A 7 49.68 -28.89 9.99
CA ALA A 7 50.05 -27.64 10.70
C ALA A 7 49.20 -26.41 10.31
N GLN A 8 49.02 -25.54 11.31
CA GLN A 8 48.88 -24.07 11.27
C GLN A 8 47.51 -23.40 11.03
N ALA A 9 47.28 -22.39 11.88
CA ALA A 9 46.08 -21.59 12.11
C ALA A 9 46.23 -20.16 11.48
N PRO A 10 45.45 -19.14 11.88
CA PRO A 10 44.47 -18.30 11.12
C PRO A 10 45.08 -16.90 10.75
N PRO A 11 44.42 -15.71 10.59
CA PRO A 11 42.99 -15.29 10.70
C PRO A 11 42.48 -14.13 9.75
N HIS A 12 41.23 -13.69 9.99
CA HIS A 12 40.63 -12.34 9.86
C HIS A 12 40.26 -11.66 8.50
N VAL A 13 38.94 -11.38 8.38
CA VAL A 13 38.24 -10.09 8.12
C VAL A 13 38.69 -9.19 6.96
N ILE A 14 37.77 -8.91 6.02
CA ILE A 14 37.72 -7.64 5.28
C ILE A 14 36.27 -7.11 5.27
N ASN A 15 36.08 -5.97 5.93
CA ASN A 15 34.92 -5.07 5.84
C ASN A 15 35.10 -4.12 4.64
N ALA A 16 34.01 -3.73 4.00
CA ALA A 16 33.97 -2.66 2.99
C ALA A 16 32.90 -1.60 3.35
N PRO A 17 33.04 -0.34 2.91
CA PRO A 17 32.87 0.82 3.79
C PRO A 17 31.52 1.56 3.69
N GLY A 18 31.14 2.18 4.80
CA GLY A 18 30.03 3.13 4.91
C GLY A 18 30.42 4.55 4.49
N PHE A 19 29.48 5.24 3.86
CA PHE A 19 29.54 6.67 3.55
C PHE A 19 29.02 7.47 4.75
N ALA A 20 29.87 8.33 5.30
CA ALA A 20 29.50 9.35 6.27
C ALA A 20 29.86 10.74 5.69
N ALA A 21 28.86 11.60 5.56
CA ALA A 21 29.04 13.04 5.39
C ALA A 21 28.20 13.74 6.45
N GLY A 22 28.88 14.35 7.42
CA GLY A 22 28.25 14.96 8.59
C GLY A 22 27.64 16.33 8.32
N ARG A 23 26.69 16.70 9.20
CA ARG A 23 26.50 18.09 9.63
C ARG A 23 26.27 18.12 11.14
N LYS A 24 27.16 18.86 11.82
CA LYS A 24 27.04 19.27 13.22
C LYS A 24 26.02 20.41 13.31
N ASN A 25 25.12 20.35 14.29
CA ASN A 25 24.96 21.45 15.24
C ASN A 25 24.17 21.01 16.47
N ALA A 26 24.85 21.06 17.61
CA ALA A 26 24.33 20.86 18.93
C ALA A 26 23.59 22.13 19.40
N ARG A 27 22.45 21.95 20.08
CA ARG A 27 22.03 22.81 21.18
C ARG A 27 21.44 21.92 22.28
N GLN A 28 22.20 21.77 23.34
CA GLN A 28 21.76 21.27 24.64
C GLN A 28 21.07 22.41 25.41
N HIS A 29 19.98 22.11 26.12
CA HIS A 29 19.65 22.64 27.45
C HIS A 29 18.38 21.94 27.99
N PRO A 30 18.11 21.95 29.31
CA PRO A 30 18.16 20.75 30.12
C PRO A 30 16.80 20.22 30.58
N LEU A 31 16.85 19.00 31.11
CA LEU A 31 15.80 18.26 31.80
C LEU A 31 15.17 19.09 32.94
N ASN A 32 13.84 19.16 32.95
CA ASN A 32 13.07 19.32 34.18
C ASN A 32 11.86 18.38 34.13
N PHE A 33 11.76 17.58 35.18
CA PHE A 33 10.84 16.47 35.39
C PHE A 33 9.68 16.98 36.27
N SER A 34 8.45 16.90 35.76
CA SER A 34 7.15 16.92 36.46
C SER A 34 6.12 16.69 35.35
N GLY A 35 5.46 15.54 35.21
CA GLY A 35 4.62 14.90 36.21
C GLY A 35 3.17 15.30 35.94
N ASN A 36 2.51 14.66 34.97
CA ASN A 36 1.06 14.37 34.97
C ASN A 36 0.72 13.43 33.80
N GLY A 37 0.05 12.34 34.14
CA GLY A 37 -0.22 11.22 33.24
C GLY A 37 -1.42 11.46 32.33
N GLU A 38 -1.30 10.97 31.11
CA GLU A 38 -2.43 10.52 30.31
C GLU A 38 -2.09 9.13 29.74
N SER A 39 -3.08 8.26 29.87
CA SER A 39 -3.11 6.84 29.57
C SER A 39 -2.52 6.46 28.20
N GLY A 40 -1.61 5.49 28.24
CA GLY A 40 -0.95 4.94 27.06
C GLY A 40 -1.92 4.30 26.06
N GLU A 41 -1.81 4.74 24.80
CA GLU A 41 -2.27 3.97 23.65
C GLU A 41 -1.35 2.74 23.53
N SER A 42 -1.92 1.57 23.79
CA SER A 42 -1.31 0.27 23.50
C SER A 42 -1.01 0.18 22.00
N GLY A 43 0.27 0.04 21.66
CA GLY A 43 0.72 -0.22 20.30
C GLY A 43 0.16 -1.53 19.76
N GLU A 44 -0.60 -1.46 18.67
CA GLU A 44 -0.94 -2.62 17.85
C GLU A 44 0.19 -2.88 16.85
N SER A 45 1.22 -3.60 17.29
CA SER A 45 2.13 -4.33 16.41
C SER A 45 1.43 -5.60 15.92
N GLY A 46 0.69 -5.49 14.82
CA GLY A 46 -0.06 -6.61 14.24
C GLY A 46 -0.72 -6.34 12.88
N GLU A 47 -0.16 -5.44 12.05
CA GLU A 47 -0.65 -5.14 10.69
C GLU A 47 0.23 -5.81 9.60
N SER A 48 0.40 -7.14 9.62
CA SER A 48 1.24 -7.87 8.64
C SER A 48 0.45 -8.46 7.45
N GLY A 49 -0.52 -7.73 6.90
CA GLY A 49 -1.39 -8.22 5.81
C GLY A 49 -1.52 -7.32 4.57
N GLU A 50 -0.79 -6.21 4.47
CA GLU A 50 -0.97 -5.21 3.40
C GLU A 50 0.22 -5.09 2.44
N SER A 51 0.81 -6.20 2.00
CA SER A 51 1.92 -6.19 1.04
C SER A 51 1.51 -5.93 -0.42
N GLY A 52 1.15 -4.69 -0.74
CA GLY A 52 1.30 -3.98 -2.02
C GLY A 52 0.74 -4.54 -3.35
N GLU A 53 0.60 -3.61 -4.28
CA GLU A 53 -0.06 -3.75 -5.58
C GLU A 53 0.66 -2.74 -6.49
N SER A 54 1.51 -3.27 -7.36
CA SER A 54 2.13 -2.59 -8.50
C SER A 54 1.44 -3.06 -9.77
N GLY A 55 0.33 -2.45 -10.09
CA GLY A 55 -0.40 -2.78 -11.31
C GLY A 55 -1.55 -1.82 -11.61
N GLU A 56 -1.52 -0.59 -11.07
CA GLU A 56 -2.50 0.46 -11.41
C GLU A 56 -2.05 1.24 -12.68
N SER A 57 -1.46 0.56 -13.67
CA SER A 57 -1.09 1.16 -14.97
C SER A 57 -2.27 1.30 -15.95
N GLY A 58 -3.48 0.87 -15.59
CA GLY A 58 -4.69 1.03 -16.41
C GLY A 58 -5.89 1.54 -15.62
N GLU A 59 -6.02 2.85 -15.44
CA GLU A 59 -7.30 3.48 -15.06
C GLU A 59 -7.59 4.64 -16.02
N SER A 60 -7.42 4.37 -17.32
CA SER A 60 -7.94 5.18 -18.43
C SER A 60 -9.19 4.50 -18.96
N GLY A 61 -10.27 4.54 -18.17
CA GLY A 61 -11.52 3.91 -18.54
C GLY A 61 -12.46 3.71 -17.36
N GLU A 62 -12.75 4.76 -16.58
CA GLU A 62 -13.99 4.78 -15.79
C GLU A 62 -15.15 4.63 -16.78
N ARG A 63 -15.69 3.41 -16.91
CA ARG A 63 -16.84 3.13 -17.78
C ARG A 63 -18.05 3.88 -17.24
N ASN A 64 -18.70 4.62 -18.13
CA ASN A 64 -19.91 5.39 -17.90
C ASN A 64 -21.00 4.54 -17.21
N GLY A 65 -21.49 5.03 -16.05
CA GLY A 65 -22.71 4.50 -15.41
C GLY A 65 -22.68 4.43 -13.88
N ASN A 66 -22.56 5.57 -13.19
CA ASN A 66 -23.15 5.82 -11.85
C ASN A 66 -22.51 5.28 -10.55
N MET A 67 -21.33 4.65 -10.53
CA MET A 67 -20.76 4.09 -9.28
C MET A 67 -19.37 4.66 -8.96
N ALA A 68 -19.33 5.88 -8.43
CA ALA A 68 -18.07 6.55 -8.08
C ALA A 68 -17.81 6.42 -6.58
N TYR A 69 -16.63 5.91 -6.20
CA TYR A 69 -16.16 5.81 -4.81
C TYR A 69 -16.02 7.20 -4.16
N GLN A 70 -17.13 7.73 -3.64
CA GLN A 70 -17.29 9.11 -3.20
C GLN A 70 -18.41 9.25 -2.16
N LEU A 71 -18.26 10.18 -1.21
CA LEU A 71 -19.33 10.56 -0.30
C LEU A 71 -20.18 11.69 -0.90
N LYS A 72 -21.50 11.50 -0.96
CA LYS A 72 -22.44 12.48 -1.53
C LYS A 72 -22.55 13.71 -0.60
N CYS A 73 -22.46 14.92 -1.14
CA CYS A 73 -22.37 16.15 -0.32
C CYS A 73 -23.69 16.54 0.38
N LYS A 74 -24.84 16.07 -0.13
CA LYS A 74 -26.18 16.53 0.26
C LYS A 74 -26.93 15.60 1.24
N ALA A 75 -26.37 14.43 1.54
CA ALA A 75 -27.01 13.44 2.42
C ALA A 75 -26.26 13.32 3.77
N PRO A 76 -26.92 12.83 4.84
CA PRO A 76 -26.27 12.51 6.11
C PRO A 76 -25.08 11.58 5.91
N LEU A 77 -24.01 11.79 6.72
CA LEU A 77 -22.77 11.01 6.57
C LEU A 77 -23.04 9.50 6.68
N ALA A 78 -23.88 9.09 7.64
CA ALA A 78 -24.29 7.70 7.83
C ALA A 78 -24.86 7.05 6.55
N GLU A 79 -25.80 7.74 5.90
CA GLU A 79 -26.42 7.27 4.65
C GLU A 79 -25.38 7.15 3.54
N THR A 80 -24.55 8.18 3.36
CA THR A 80 -23.52 8.14 2.31
C THR A 80 -22.46 7.07 2.52
N LEU A 81 -22.10 6.76 3.77
CA LEU A 81 -21.18 5.67 4.08
C LEU A 81 -21.79 4.32 3.72
N ARG A 82 -23.06 4.08 4.08
CA ARG A 82 -23.78 2.84 3.74
C ARG A 82 -23.96 2.70 2.23
N ASP A 83 -24.32 3.78 1.54
CA ASP A 83 -24.46 3.80 0.09
C ASP A 83 -23.14 3.46 -0.59
N THR A 84 -22.06 4.17 -0.27
CA THR A 84 -20.73 3.87 -0.85
C THR A 84 -20.31 2.44 -0.55
N ALA A 85 -20.57 1.93 0.66
CA ALA A 85 -20.27 0.53 1.00
C ALA A 85 -21.06 -0.46 0.12
N ARG A 86 -22.37 -0.25 -0.06
CA ARG A 86 -23.20 -1.09 -0.94
C ARG A 86 -22.75 -1.02 -2.39
N GLU A 87 -22.37 0.17 -2.85
CA GLU A 87 -21.85 0.39 -4.20
C GLU A 87 -20.56 -0.41 -4.44
N GLU A 88 -19.67 -0.47 -3.45
CA GLU A 88 -18.44 -1.26 -3.52
C GLU A 88 -18.70 -2.77 -3.47
N ILE A 89 -19.67 -3.24 -2.68
CA ILE A 89 -20.10 -4.66 -2.70
C ILE A 89 -20.69 -5.03 -4.06
N ALA A 90 -21.58 -4.20 -4.61
CA ALA A 90 -22.20 -4.43 -5.89
C ALA A 90 -21.18 -4.44 -7.04
N GLY A 91 -20.21 -3.52 -7.02
CA GLY A 91 -19.09 -3.50 -7.97
C GLY A 91 -18.25 -4.77 -7.90
N ALA A 92 -17.86 -5.19 -6.70
CA ALA A 92 -17.07 -6.41 -6.52
C ALA A 92 -17.80 -7.67 -7.00
N LEU A 93 -19.10 -7.80 -6.72
CA LEU A 93 -19.92 -8.92 -7.22
C LEU A 93 -20.06 -8.89 -8.74
N HIS A 94 -20.19 -7.71 -9.33
CA HIS A 94 -20.27 -7.52 -10.78
C HIS A 94 -18.96 -7.97 -11.45
N ASP A 95 -17.81 -7.55 -10.92
CA ASP A 95 -16.51 -7.83 -11.50
C ASP A 95 -16.14 -9.31 -11.36
N LEU A 96 -16.44 -9.93 -10.22
CA LEU A 96 -16.33 -11.39 -10.03
C LEU A 96 -17.15 -12.19 -11.04
N ALA A 97 -18.29 -11.66 -11.50
CA ALA A 97 -19.16 -12.35 -12.44
C ALA A 97 -18.76 -12.19 -13.93
N ARG A 98 -17.90 -11.23 -14.26
CA ARG A 98 -17.67 -10.81 -15.67
C ARG A 98 -16.23 -10.77 -16.12
N LEU A 99 -15.29 -10.57 -15.20
CA LEU A 99 -13.89 -10.44 -15.54
C LEU A 99 -13.21 -11.81 -15.57
N PRO A 100 -12.16 -11.99 -16.39
CA PRO A 100 -11.26 -13.12 -16.27
C PRO A 100 -10.70 -13.21 -14.85
N GLN A 101 -10.39 -14.43 -14.41
CA GLN A 101 -10.01 -14.72 -13.03
C GLN A 101 -8.93 -13.80 -12.43
N GLU A 102 -7.82 -13.56 -13.13
CA GLU A 102 -6.73 -12.68 -12.65
C GLU A 102 -7.20 -11.23 -12.44
N GLU A 103 -8.01 -10.72 -13.38
CA GLU A 103 -8.57 -9.37 -13.33
C GLU A 103 -9.67 -9.26 -12.26
N ALA A 104 -10.52 -10.28 -12.11
CA ALA A 104 -11.55 -10.37 -11.08
C ALA A 104 -10.96 -10.35 -9.66
N VAL A 105 -9.88 -11.11 -9.42
CA VAL A 105 -9.14 -11.09 -8.15
C VAL A 105 -8.56 -9.70 -7.89
N HIS A 106 -7.99 -9.08 -8.92
CA HIS A 106 -7.42 -7.73 -8.81
C HIS A 106 -8.48 -6.69 -8.41
N GLU A 107 -9.63 -6.66 -9.10
CA GLU A 107 -10.70 -5.71 -8.80
C GLU A 107 -11.38 -6.00 -7.45
N LEU A 108 -11.61 -7.28 -7.08
CA LEU A 108 -12.12 -7.65 -5.76
C LEU A 108 -11.23 -7.07 -4.63
N ARG A 109 -9.91 -7.17 -4.78
CA ARG A 109 -8.96 -6.62 -3.80
C ARG A 109 -9.00 -5.10 -3.74
N LYS A 110 -9.19 -4.43 -4.87
CA LYS A 110 -9.41 -2.97 -4.90
C LYS A 110 -10.68 -2.59 -4.14
N HIS A 111 -11.78 -3.30 -4.34
CA HIS A 111 -13.02 -3.09 -3.60
C HIS A 111 -12.83 -3.29 -2.09
N CYS A 112 -12.12 -4.35 -1.68
CA CYS A 112 -11.80 -4.58 -0.26
C CYS A 112 -10.95 -3.45 0.33
N LYS A 113 -9.97 -2.93 -0.42
CA LYS A 113 -9.16 -1.77 0.01
C LYS A 113 -9.99 -0.52 0.17
N LYS A 114 -10.87 -0.22 -0.79
CA LYS A 114 -11.81 0.90 -0.74
C LYS A 114 -12.73 0.78 0.48
N MET A 115 -13.32 -0.39 0.71
CA MET A 115 -14.16 -0.64 1.89
C MET A 115 -13.39 -0.41 3.21
N ARG A 116 -12.18 -0.94 3.31
CA ARG A 116 -11.33 -0.76 4.51
C ARG A 116 -10.94 0.71 4.70
N ALA A 117 -10.62 1.43 3.62
CA ALA A 117 -10.35 2.86 3.68
C ALA A 117 -11.57 3.68 4.11
N LEU A 118 -12.77 3.34 3.60
CA LEU A 118 -14.05 3.94 4.00
C LEU A 118 -14.28 3.83 5.51
N LEU A 119 -14.14 2.63 6.06
CA LEU A 119 -14.28 2.38 7.51
C LEU A 119 -13.17 3.10 8.31
N ARG A 120 -11.92 3.07 7.80
CA ARG A 120 -10.77 3.72 8.44
C ARG A 120 -10.95 5.24 8.54
N LEU A 121 -11.70 5.86 7.62
CA LEU A 121 -11.99 7.30 7.65
C LEU A 121 -12.74 7.72 8.91
N VAL A 122 -13.61 6.86 9.45
CA VAL A 122 -14.43 7.17 10.63
C VAL A 122 -14.09 6.30 11.84
N ARG A 123 -13.01 5.51 11.78
CA ARG A 123 -12.63 4.51 12.79
C ARG A 123 -12.65 4.99 14.25
N ALA A 124 -12.36 6.27 14.47
CA ALA A 124 -12.33 6.86 15.80
C ALA A 124 -13.70 6.91 16.48
N ASP A 125 -14.77 6.79 15.70
CA ASP A 125 -16.16 6.95 16.13
C ASP A 125 -16.99 5.67 15.99
N ILE A 126 -16.42 4.61 15.40
CA ILE A 126 -17.13 3.35 15.09
C ILE A 126 -16.41 2.12 15.65
N GLY A 127 -15.67 2.28 16.76
CA GLY A 127 -14.80 1.28 17.42
C GLY A 127 -14.96 -0.18 16.98
N ASP A 128 -15.96 -0.88 17.52
CA ASP A 128 -16.18 -2.31 17.27
C ASP A 128 -16.58 -2.64 15.84
N LEU A 129 -17.43 -1.81 15.24
CA LEU A 129 -17.80 -1.93 13.83
C LEU A 129 -16.55 -1.89 12.94
N TYR A 130 -15.64 -0.93 13.19
CA TYR A 130 -14.38 -0.85 12.45
C TYR A 130 -13.55 -2.11 12.62
N ARG A 131 -13.35 -2.58 13.86
CA ARG A 131 -12.53 -3.78 14.12
C ARG A 131 -13.07 -5.00 13.37
N TYR A 132 -14.37 -5.24 13.49
CA TYR A 132 -15.03 -6.39 12.87
C TYR A 132 -15.02 -6.31 11.34
N GLU A 133 -15.51 -5.22 10.76
CA GLU A 133 -15.62 -5.10 9.30
C GLU A 133 -14.25 -4.98 8.63
N ASN A 134 -13.30 -4.23 9.22
CA ASN A 134 -11.94 -4.18 8.67
C ASN A 134 -11.26 -5.55 8.70
N ALA A 135 -11.47 -6.35 9.75
CA ALA A 135 -10.96 -7.72 9.80
C ALA A 135 -11.62 -8.60 8.73
N HIS A 136 -12.95 -8.51 8.58
CA HIS A 136 -13.71 -9.24 7.57
C HIS A 136 -13.18 -8.98 6.14
N TYR A 137 -13.10 -7.71 5.72
CA TYR A 137 -12.61 -7.37 4.37
C TYR A 137 -11.11 -7.61 4.19
N ARG A 138 -10.33 -7.65 5.28
CA ARG A 138 -8.93 -8.07 5.24
C ARG A 138 -8.83 -9.58 4.98
N THR A 139 -9.62 -10.38 5.69
CA THR A 139 -9.68 -11.83 5.49
C THR A 139 -10.15 -12.17 4.07
N LEU A 140 -11.19 -11.49 3.58
CA LEU A 140 -11.68 -11.63 2.21
C LEU A 140 -10.57 -11.33 1.18
N ALA A 141 -9.88 -10.18 1.32
CA ALA A 141 -8.77 -9.86 0.41
C ALA A 141 -7.62 -10.88 0.47
N ASN A 142 -7.47 -11.59 1.59
CA ASN A 142 -6.45 -12.61 1.80
C ASN A 142 -6.86 -14.00 1.30
N SER A 143 -8.15 -14.35 1.26
CA SER A 143 -8.61 -15.64 0.72
C SER A 143 -8.29 -15.79 -0.76
N VAL A 144 -8.29 -14.67 -1.50
CA VAL A 144 -7.90 -14.60 -2.92
C VAL A 144 -6.43 -14.21 -3.14
N ALA A 145 -5.57 -14.37 -2.12
CA ALA A 145 -4.22 -13.80 -2.17
C ALA A 145 -3.27 -14.44 -3.18
N GLY A 146 -3.49 -15.70 -3.59
CA GLY A 146 -2.84 -16.39 -4.71
C GLY A 146 -1.35 -16.09 -4.99
N SER A 147 -0.93 -16.23 -6.24
CA SER A 147 0.42 -15.94 -6.73
C SER A 147 0.72 -14.42 -6.84
N ARG A 148 0.09 -13.57 -6.02
CA ARG A 148 0.13 -12.09 -6.14
C ARG A 148 1.55 -11.55 -6.27
N ASP A 149 2.47 -12.01 -5.42
CA ASP A 149 3.84 -11.50 -5.43
C ASP A 149 4.55 -11.87 -6.73
N ALA A 150 4.21 -13.01 -7.36
CA ALA A 150 4.74 -13.37 -8.66
C ALA A 150 4.20 -12.48 -9.78
N VAL A 151 2.90 -12.14 -9.76
CA VAL A 151 2.28 -11.20 -10.71
C VAL A 151 2.90 -9.80 -10.59
N SER A 152 2.99 -9.26 -9.37
CA SER A 152 3.59 -7.94 -9.12
C SER A 152 5.05 -7.86 -9.59
N VAL A 153 5.83 -8.93 -9.37
CA VAL A 153 7.24 -9.01 -9.80
C VAL A 153 7.37 -9.14 -11.32
N ARG A 154 6.48 -9.91 -11.97
CA ARG A 154 6.37 -9.97 -13.45
C ARG A 154 6.09 -8.58 -14.03
N ASP A 155 5.10 -7.89 -13.47
CA ASP A 155 4.69 -6.57 -13.96
C ASP A 155 5.79 -5.52 -13.73
N ALA A 156 6.58 -5.65 -12.66
CA ALA A 156 7.76 -4.82 -12.43
C ALA A 156 8.84 -5.01 -13.51
N LEU A 157 9.06 -6.25 -13.99
CA LEU A 157 9.97 -6.51 -15.11
C LEU A 157 9.46 -5.86 -16.40
N LEU A 158 8.18 -6.01 -16.71
CA LEU A 158 7.54 -5.43 -17.90
C LEU A 158 7.59 -3.89 -17.89
N ALA A 159 7.50 -3.28 -16.70
CA ALA A 159 7.64 -1.84 -16.53
C ALA A 159 9.09 -1.36 -16.62
N LEU A 160 10.06 -2.24 -16.34
CA LEU A 160 11.50 -1.94 -16.41
C LEU A 160 12.01 -2.02 -17.85
N ALA A 161 11.61 -3.04 -18.60
CA ALA A 161 12.14 -3.36 -19.92
C ALA A 161 11.14 -4.08 -20.81
N PRO A 162 11.30 -3.98 -22.16
CA PRO A 162 10.49 -4.79 -23.07
C PRO A 162 10.76 -6.29 -22.86
N PRO A 163 9.77 -7.18 -23.08
CA PRO A 163 9.88 -8.61 -22.79
C PRO A 163 11.07 -9.31 -23.45
N GLN A 164 11.53 -8.81 -24.60
CA GLN A 164 12.61 -9.40 -25.38
C GLN A 164 14.01 -9.12 -24.81
N ARG A 165 14.15 -8.18 -23.84
CA ARG A 165 15.45 -7.82 -23.27
C ARG A 165 15.96 -8.86 -22.27
N TYR A 166 15.05 -9.51 -21.54
CA TYR A 166 15.37 -10.52 -20.51
C TYR A 166 14.48 -11.77 -20.66
N PRO A 167 14.59 -12.51 -21.78
CA PRO A 167 13.67 -13.60 -22.10
C PRO A 167 13.69 -14.75 -21.09
N GLN A 168 14.84 -15.10 -20.49
CA GLN A 168 14.90 -16.19 -19.51
C GLN A 168 14.20 -15.80 -18.21
N ILE A 169 14.45 -14.57 -17.74
CA ILE A 169 13.83 -14.03 -16.54
C ILE A 169 12.32 -13.86 -16.75
N GLN A 170 11.90 -13.33 -17.90
CA GLN A 170 10.50 -13.20 -18.27
C GLN A 170 9.78 -14.56 -18.23
N ALA A 171 10.36 -15.60 -18.83
CA ALA A 171 9.77 -16.94 -18.84
C ALA A 171 9.60 -17.52 -17.41
N LEU A 172 10.58 -17.33 -16.52
CA LEU A 172 10.46 -17.75 -15.12
C LEU A 172 9.29 -17.02 -14.45
N LEU A 173 9.21 -15.70 -14.58
CA LEU A 173 8.19 -14.89 -13.91
C LEU A 173 6.79 -15.21 -14.42
N GLU A 174 6.63 -15.44 -15.72
CA GLU A 174 5.38 -15.92 -16.31
C GLU A 174 4.97 -17.28 -15.74
N GLN A 175 5.90 -18.23 -15.64
CA GLN A 175 5.61 -19.54 -15.06
C GLN A 175 5.15 -19.42 -13.60
N ARG A 176 5.78 -18.54 -12.81
CA ARG A 176 5.41 -18.31 -11.40
C ARG A 176 4.07 -17.58 -11.28
N ALA A 177 3.77 -16.66 -12.20
CA ALA A 177 2.52 -15.90 -12.22
C ALA A 177 1.31 -16.77 -12.63
N ARG A 178 1.52 -17.89 -13.34
CA ARG A 178 0.46 -18.86 -13.70
C ARG A 178 -0.13 -19.62 -12.50
N GLY A 179 0.24 -19.31 -11.25
CA GLY A 179 -0.44 -19.86 -10.08
C GLY A 179 -1.89 -19.37 -10.06
N HIS A 180 -2.83 -20.29 -10.36
CA HIS A 180 -4.26 -20.00 -10.40
C HIS A 180 -4.77 -19.78 -8.98
N ALA A 181 -5.67 -18.80 -8.79
CA ALA A 181 -6.54 -18.86 -7.62
C ALA A 181 -7.45 -20.09 -7.78
N ASP A 182 -7.72 -20.79 -6.68
CA ASP A 182 -8.66 -21.90 -6.74
C ASP A 182 -10.05 -21.37 -7.07
N ALA A 183 -10.83 -22.05 -7.92
CA ALA A 183 -12.21 -21.67 -8.20
C ALA A 183 -13.02 -21.63 -6.89
N ASP A 184 -12.71 -22.55 -5.97
CA ASP A 184 -13.29 -22.61 -4.63
C ASP A 184 -13.00 -21.34 -3.81
N ALA A 185 -11.82 -20.73 -3.97
CA ALA A 185 -11.44 -19.51 -3.27
C ALA A 185 -12.25 -18.28 -3.76
N LEU A 186 -12.64 -18.26 -5.03
CA LEU A 186 -13.50 -17.21 -5.57
C LEU A 186 -14.95 -17.34 -5.10
N ASP A 187 -15.46 -18.57 -5.02
CA ASP A 187 -16.80 -18.83 -4.46
C ASP A 187 -16.86 -18.48 -2.97
N GLU A 188 -15.83 -18.85 -2.19
CA GLU A 188 -15.71 -18.42 -0.78
C GLU A 188 -15.67 -16.90 -0.67
N ALA A 189 -14.88 -16.23 -1.51
CA ALA A 189 -14.79 -14.76 -1.51
C ALA A 189 -16.14 -14.10 -1.83
N LYS A 190 -16.92 -14.68 -2.75
CA LYS A 190 -18.28 -14.22 -3.07
C LYS A 190 -19.23 -14.36 -1.88
N THR A 191 -19.19 -15.50 -1.18
CA THR A 191 -19.99 -15.70 0.04
C THR A 191 -19.62 -14.69 1.13
N LEU A 192 -18.32 -14.50 1.39
CA LEU A 192 -17.85 -13.50 2.36
C LEU A 192 -18.32 -12.09 1.98
N LEU A 193 -18.24 -11.74 0.69
CA LEU A 193 -18.68 -10.44 0.18
C LEU A 193 -20.19 -10.19 0.41
N GLN A 194 -21.01 -11.21 0.17
CA GLN A 194 -22.46 -11.16 0.41
C GLN A 194 -22.79 -10.97 1.89
N GLN A 195 -22.14 -11.73 2.78
CA GLN A 195 -22.28 -11.59 4.23
C GLN A 195 -21.93 -10.17 4.69
N GLY A 196 -20.85 -9.59 4.13
CA GLY A 196 -20.50 -8.19 4.36
C GLY A 196 -21.61 -7.23 3.94
N GLY A 197 -22.20 -7.46 2.76
CA GLY A 197 -23.31 -6.67 2.23
C GLY A 197 -24.56 -6.66 3.13
N GLU A 198 -24.92 -7.82 3.70
CA GLU A 198 -26.11 -7.97 4.57
C GLU A 198 -26.03 -7.09 5.82
N ARG A 199 -24.83 -6.89 6.39
CA ARG A 199 -24.64 -6.12 7.63
C ARG A 199 -24.66 -4.60 7.45
N ILE A 200 -24.46 -4.10 6.24
CA ILE A 200 -24.31 -2.65 5.99
C ILE A 200 -25.55 -1.85 6.46
N GLY A 201 -26.73 -2.45 6.35
CA GLY A 201 -27.98 -1.84 6.82
C GLY A 201 -27.96 -1.50 8.32
N ASP A 202 -27.37 -2.40 9.12
CA ASP A 202 -27.41 -2.36 10.58
C ASP A 202 -26.20 -1.67 11.22
N TRP A 203 -25.27 -1.13 10.42
CA TRP A 203 -24.12 -0.40 10.95
C TRP A 203 -24.58 0.78 11.83
N PRO A 204 -24.15 0.91 13.10
CA PRO A 204 -24.61 1.97 14.00
C PRO A 204 -23.90 3.32 13.72
N LEU A 205 -24.34 4.04 12.68
CA LEU A 205 -23.66 5.24 12.16
C LEU A 205 -24.41 6.56 12.44
N GLU A 206 -25.55 6.51 13.11
CA GLU A 206 -26.50 7.63 13.28
C GLU A 206 -25.88 8.86 13.95
N THR A 207 -24.90 8.63 14.83
CA THR A 207 -24.18 9.68 15.55
C THR A 207 -23.13 10.38 14.69
N LEU A 208 -22.80 9.83 13.51
CA LEU A 208 -21.75 10.34 12.65
C LEU A 208 -22.14 11.62 11.93
N LYS A 209 -21.25 12.60 12.00
CA LYS A 209 -21.36 13.89 11.30
C LYS A 209 -20.14 14.14 10.45
N CYS A 210 -20.26 15.05 9.47
CA CYS A 210 -19.17 15.36 8.52
C CYS A 210 -17.84 15.72 9.19
N ARG A 211 -17.87 16.34 10.39
CA ARG A 211 -16.67 16.62 11.20
C ARG A 211 -15.85 15.37 11.54
N HIS A 212 -16.48 14.20 11.68
CA HIS A 212 -15.80 12.94 12.01
C HIS A 212 -14.98 12.46 10.81
N ALA A 213 -15.54 12.54 9.60
CA ALA A 213 -14.80 12.29 8.36
C ALA A 213 -13.64 13.28 8.16
N ARG A 214 -13.86 14.58 8.42
CA ARG A 214 -12.77 15.59 8.38
C ARG A 214 -11.65 15.27 9.37
N ARG A 215 -12.01 14.90 10.60
CA ARG A 215 -11.04 14.50 11.63
C ARG A 215 -10.26 13.27 11.20
N GLY A 216 -10.92 12.27 10.63
CA GLY A 216 -10.28 11.09 10.07
C GLY A 216 -9.29 11.44 8.95
N TYR A 217 -9.69 12.31 8.04
CA TYR A 217 -8.82 12.79 6.96
C TYR A 217 -7.57 13.50 7.50
N ARG A 218 -7.73 14.42 8.46
CA ARG A 218 -6.61 15.12 9.12
C ARG A 218 -5.66 14.15 9.83
N ARG A 219 -6.19 13.14 10.53
CA ARG A 219 -5.38 12.08 11.15
C ARG A 219 -4.64 11.24 10.11
N GLY A 220 -5.29 10.90 8.99
CA GLY A 220 -4.68 10.19 7.88
C GLY A 220 -3.52 10.97 7.25
N TYR A 221 -3.70 12.29 7.07
CA TYR A 221 -2.63 13.20 6.62
C TYR A 221 -1.44 13.13 7.56
N LYS A 222 -1.64 13.36 8.87
CA LYS A 222 -0.56 13.38 9.87
C LYS A 222 0.16 12.03 9.95
N ARG A 223 -0.58 10.93 9.87
CA ARG A 223 0.00 9.60 9.82
C ARG A 223 0.85 9.34 8.57
N ALA A 224 0.49 9.91 7.43
CA ALA A 224 1.28 9.81 6.20
C ALA A 224 2.51 10.73 6.23
N GLU A 225 2.39 11.91 6.84
CA GLU A 225 3.51 12.83 7.09
C GLU A 225 4.54 12.20 8.04
N THR A 226 4.13 11.65 9.19
CA THR A 226 5.06 10.95 10.09
C THR A 226 5.73 9.75 9.41
N ALA A 227 4.97 8.92 8.68
CA ALA A 227 5.54 7.77 7.99
C ALA A 227 6.48 8.19 6.84
N MET A 228 6.29 9.37 6.24
CA MET A 228 7.23 9.95 5.29
C MET A 228 8.56 10.27 5.99
N ASP A 229 8.50 10.97 7.11
CA ASP A 229 9.69 11.36 7.88
C ASP A 229 10.47 10.10 8.33
N ASP A 230 9.78 9.09 8.86
CA ASP A 230 10.38 7.81 9.24
C ASP A 230 11.00 7.07 8.04
N ALA A 231 10.33 7.09 6.88
CA ALA A 231 10.83 6.45 5.67
C ALA A 231 12.15 7.06 5.19
N PHE A 232 12.25 8.39 5.16
CA PHE A 232 13.48 9.08 4.75
C PHE A 232 14.56 9.11 5.83
N ALA A 233 14.21 8.94 7.10
CA ALA A 233 15.19 8.82 8.18
C ALA A 233 15.83 7.42 8.25
N GLU A 234 15.02 6.37 8.07
CA GLU A 234 15.48 4.98 8.21
C GLU A 234 15.99 4.35 6.91
N GLU A 235 15.50 4.81 5.75
CA GLU A 235 15.77 4.24 4.42
C GLU A 235 15.58 2.71 4.31
N SER A 236 14.64 2.16 5.08
CA SER A 236 14.39 0.72 5.15
C SER A 236 13.20 0.29 4.28
N ALA A 237 13.19 -0.97 3.84
CA ALA A 237 12.05 -1.53 3.11
C ALA A 237 10.76 -1.49 3.96
N ALA A 238 10.88 -1.66 5.28
CA ALA A 238 9.76 -1.64 6.20
C ALA A 238 9.16 -0.23 6.36
N SER A 239 10.00 0.80 6.50
CA SER A 239 9.53 2.19 6.66
C SER A 239 8.91 2.72 5.37
N PHE A 240 9.52 2.45 4.20
CA PHE A 240 8.91 2.78 2.90
C PHE A 240 7.61 2.01 2.65
N HIS A 241 7.50 0.77 3.16
CA HIS A 241 6.26 0.00 3.08
C HIS A 241 5.14 0.64 3.91
N GLU A 242 5.43 1.03 5.15
CA GLU A 242 4.47 1.72 5.99
C GLU A 242 4.07 3.08 5.40
N PHE A 243 5.03 3.84 4.86
CA PHE A 243 4.75 5.09 4.17
C PHE A 243 3.80 4.90 2.99
N ARG A 244 4.07 3.90 2.13
CA ARG A 244 3.18 3.54 1.01
C ARG A 244 1.76 3.25 1.47
N LYS A 245 1.60 2.47 2.54
CA LYS A 245 0.29 2.14 3.11
C LYS A 245 -0.46 3.40 3.56
N ARG A 246 0.21 4.31 4.28
CA ARG A 246 -0.41 5.58 4.71
C ARG A 246 -0.75 6.51 3.55
N VAL A 247 0.07 6.55 2.49
CA VAL A 247 -0.24 7.31 1.27
C VAL A 247 -1.46 6.72 0.54
N LYS A 248 -1.56 5.39 0.41
CA LYS A 248 -2.73 4.72 -0.19
C LYS A 248 -4.00 5.03 0.60
N ASP A 249 -3.96 4.94 1.93
CA ASP A 249 -5.08 5.33 2.79
C ASP A 249 -5.52 6.77 2.52
N HIS A 250 -4.57 7.70 2.55
CA HIS A 250 -4.84 9.12 2.36
C HIS A 250 -5.36 9.42 0.95
N TRP A 251 -4.90 8.70 -0.07
CA TRP A 251 -5.42 8.78 -1.43
C TRP A 251 -6.88 8.34 -1.50
N TYR A 252 -7.24 7.18 -0.94
CA TYR A 252 -8.63 6.71 -0.92
C TYR A 252 -9.55 7.66 -0.14
N HIS A 253 -9.08 8.19 1.00
CA HIS A 253 -9.83 9.21 1.73
C HIS A 253 -10.00 10.49 0.92
N SER A 254 -9.02 10.84 0.08
CA SER A 254 -9.12 11.99 -0.81
C SER A 254 -10.16 11.77 -1.89
N ARG A 255 -10.22 10.56 -2.48
CA ARG A 255 -11.27 10.18 -3.44
C ARG A 255 -12.67 10.30 -2.82
N LEU A 256 -12.84 9.82 -1.58
CA LEU A 256 -14.11 9.90 -0.87
C LEU A 256 -14.61 11.34 -0.69
N LEU A 257 -13.70 12.27 -0.41
CA LEU A 257 -14.05 13.64 -0.03
C LEU A 257 -13.84 14.68 -1.16
N GLN A 258 -13.27 14.31 -2.30
CA GLN A 258 -12.88 15.24 -3.36
C GLN A 258 -14.05 16.08 -3.89
N LYS A 259 -15.26 15.52 -3.99
CA LYS A 259 -16.43 16.28 -4.47
C LYS A 259 -16.94 17.28 -3.45
N LYS A 260 -16.75 16.99 -2.17
CA LYS A 260 -17.18 17.88 -1.08
C LYS A 260 -16.20 19.02 -0.86
N TYR A 261 -14.90 18.76 -1.05
CA TYR A 261 -13.84 19.73 -0.86
C TYR A 261 -12.90 19.71 -2.09
N PRO A 262 -13.35 20.19 -3.26
CA PRO A 262 -12.59 20.09 -4.51
C PRO A 262 -11.23 20.79 -4.43
N ASP A 263 -11.20 22.00 -3.86
CA ASP A 263 -9.98 22.82 -3.84
C ASP A 263 -9.03 22.43 -2.71
N ALA A 264 -9.54 21.92 -1.59
CA ALA A 264 -8.70 21.52 -0.45
C ALA A 264 -8.26 20.04 -0.52
N ILE A 265 -9.12 19.13 -0.98
CA ILE A 265 -8.86 17.69 -1.05
C ILE A 265 -8.72 17.20 -2.48
N GLY A 266 -9.62 17.61 -3.39
CA GLY A 266 -9.65 17.09 -4.76
C GLY A 266 -8.34 17.31 -5.52
N VAL A 267 -7.72 18.48 -5.37
CA VAL A 267 -6.40 18.80 -5.94
C VAL A 267 -5.28 17.84 -5.50
N ARG A 268 -5.45 17.15 -4.36
CA ARG A 268 -4.47 16.21 -3.79
C ARG A 268 -4.59 14.81 -4.37
N CYS A 269 -5.74 14.43 -4.93
CA CYS A 269 -6.00 13.07 -5.42
C CYS A 269 -4.98 12.58 -6.46
N LYS A 270 -4.72 13.39 -7.49
CA LYS A 270 -3.80 13.01 -8.59
C LYS A 270 -2.34 12.92 -8.11
N PRO A 271 -1.78 13.88 -7.36
CA PRO A 271 -0.45 13.73 -6.77
C PRO A 271 -0.34 12.55 -5.81
N LEU A 272 -1.35 12.28 -4.96
CA LEU A 272 -1.35 11.14 -4.05
C LEU A 272 -1.36 9.81 -4.80
N LYS A 273 -2.16 9.69 -5.87
CA LYS A 273 -2.14 8.51 -6.76
C LYS A 273 -0.74 8.27 -7.34
N LYS A 274 -0.10 9.34 -7.85
CA LYS A 274 1.26 9.26 -8.41
C LYS A 274 2.30 8.84 -7.37
N LEU A 275 2.18 9.33 -6.14
CA LEU A 275 3.08 8.96 -5.04
C LEU A 275 2.87 7.49 -4.63
N ALA A 276 1.61 7.07 -4.48
CA ALA A 276 1.27 5.68 -4.18
C ALA A 276 1.80 4.71 -5.26
N GLN A 277 1.69 5.08 -6.53
CA GLN A 277 2.23 4.30 -7.65
C GLN A 277 3.75 4.22 -7.57
N ALA A 278 4.45 5.35 -7.42
CA ALA A 278 5.92 5.37 -7.36
C ALA A 278 6.46 4.52 -6.18
N LEU A 279 5.81 4.59 -5.02
CA LEU A 279 6.14 3.75 -3.86
C LEU A 279 5.87 2.26 -4.11
N GLY A 280 4.81 1.94 -4.86
CA GLY A 280 4.54 0.57 -5.33
C GLY A 280 5.64 0.08 -6.27
N ASP A 281 5.90 0.80 -7.34
CA ASP A 281 6.92 0.46 -8.34
C ASP A 281 8.29 0.25 -7.68
N TRP A 282 8.64 1.11 -6.71
CA TRP A 282 9.89 0.98 -5.96
C TRP A 282 9.96 -0.32 -5.16
N ARG A 283 8.88 -0.67 -4.44
CA ARG A 283 8.80 -1.92 -3.68
C ARG A 283 8.90 -3.13 -4.60
N ASP A 284 8.12 -3.13 -5.68
CA ASP A 284 7.98 -4.28 -6.55
C ASP A 284 9.24 -4.54 -7.38
N LEU A 285 9.96 -3.48 -7.75
CA LEU A 285 11.29 -3.60 -8.33
C LEU A 285 12.32 -4.15 -7.33
N ARG A 286 12.24 -3.77 -6.04
CA ARG A 286 13.10 -4.39 -5.01
C ARG A 286 12.79 -5.87 -4.77
N LEU A 287 11.51 -6.25 -4.82
CA LEU A 287 11.10 -7.66 -4.76
C LEU A 287 11.66 -8.45 -5.95
N LEU A 288 11.63 -7.87 -7.16
CA LEU A 288 12.27 -8.46 -8.33
C LEU A 288 13.78 -8.67 -8.10
N CYS A 289 14.52 -7.64 -7.67
CA CYS A 289 15.95 -7.78 -7.38
C CYS A 289 16.23 -8.84 -6.31
N SER A 290 15.45 -8.86 -5.23
CA SER A 290 15.59 -9.84 -4.15
C SER A 290 15.32 -11.27 -4.63
N LEU A 291 14.31 -11.47 -5.48
CA LEU A 291 14.00 -12.77 -6.06
C LEU A 291 15.17 -13.24 -6.94
N LEU A 292 15.66 -12.39 -7.83
CA LEU A 292 16.72 -12.76 -8.76
C LEU A 292 18.06 -13.02 -8.06
N GLY A 293 18.34 -12.32 -6.95
CA GLY A 293 19.51 -12.61 -6.11
C GLY A 293 19.53 -14.05 -5.57
N GLN A 294 18.37 -14.64 -5.28
CA GLN A 294 18.25 -16.05 -4.86
C GLN A 294 18.50 -17.05 -6.01
N HIS A 295 18.40 -16.57 -7.25
CA HIS A 295 18.53 -17.36 -8.48
C HIS A 295 19.78 -16.95 -9.29
N ALA A 296 20.78 -16.35 -8.66
CA ALA A 296 21.88 -15.66 -9.36
C ALA A 296 22.67 -16.56 -10.34
N GLY A 297 22.77 -17.86 -10.07
CA GLY A 297 23.44 -18.82 -10.94
C GLY A 297 22.63 -19.28 -12.17
N GLN A 298 21.34 -18.92 -12.28
CA GLN A 298 20.43 -19.42 -13.32
C GLN A 298 20.32 -18.49 -14.53
N PHE A 299 20.75 -17.23 -14.41
CA PHE A 299 20.52 -16.17 -15.42
C PHE A 299 21.83 -15.57 -15.92
N SER A 300 22.74 -16.42 -16.41
CA SER A 300 24.02 -15.98 -16.96
C SER A 300 23.78 -15.07 -18.18
N GLY A 301 24.25 -13.81 -18.10
CA GLY A 301 24.13 -12.81 -19.17
C GLY A 301 22.92 -11.87 -19.05
N GLU A 302 21.85 -12.23 -18.35
CA GLU A 302 20.68 -11.35 -18.15
C GLU A 302 20.70 -10.65 -16.77
N LEU A 303 21.24 -11.31 -15.74
CA LEU A 303 21.12 -10.83 -14.37
C LEU A 303 21.82 -9.49 -14.13
N ILE A 304 23.10 -9.37 -14.50
CA ILE A 304 23.88 -8.15 -14.25
C ILE A 304 23.25 -6.95 -14.98
N PRO A 305 22.96 -7.01 -16.29
CA PRO A 305 22.31 -5.90 -16.97
C PRO A 305 20.92 -5.55 -16.41
N LEU A 306 20.15 -6.53 -15.92
CA LEU A 306 18.87 -6.26 -15.26
C LEU A 306 19.07 -5.52 -13.95
N LEU A 307 20.03 -5.94 -13.11
CA LEU A 307 20.31 -5.27 -11.85
C LEU A 307 20.79 -3.84 -12.05
N ASP A 308 21.59 -3.57 -13.09
CA ASP A 308 22.01 -2.22 -13.47
C ASP A 308 20.81 -1.35 -13.89
N ASP A 309 19.95 -1.86 -14.77
CA ASP A 309 18.73 -1.15 -15.21
C ASP A 309 17.78 -0.91 -14.01
N ALA A 310 17.65 -1.89 -13.12
CA ALA A 310 16.83 -1.80 -11.91
C ALA A 310 17.39 -0.76 -10.93
N GLU A 311 18.70 -0.70 -10.71
CA GLU A 311 19.32 0.31 -9.84
C GLU A 311 19.05 1.72 -10.34
N GLN A 312 19.25 1.97 -11.64
CA GLN A 312 18.95 3.27 -12.26
C GLN A 312 17.48 3.65 -12.06
N ARG A 313 16.57 2.69 -12.25
CA ARG A 313 15.14 2.91 -12.08
C ARG A 313 14.75 3.16 -10.62
N LEU A 314 15.35 2.44 -9.66
CA LEU A 314 15.15 2.66 -8.23
C LEU A 314 15.57 4.07 -7.81
N GLN A 315 16.72 4.57 -8.30
CA GLN A 315 17.17 5.95 -8.04
C GLN A 315 16.21 7.00 -8.62
N GLN A 316 15.67 6.75 -9.82
CA GLN A 316 14.65 7.63 -10.42
C GLN A 316 13.36 7.67 -9.58
N LEU A 317 12.88 6.49 -9.18
CA LEU A 317 11.69 6.36 -8.33
C LEU A 317 11.89 7.04 -6.99
N HIS A 318 13.06 6.89 -6.36
CA HIS A 318 13.40 7.56 -5.10
C HIS A 318 13.30 9.08 -5.21
N ARG A 319 13.94 9.69 -6.23
CA ARG A 319 13.83 11.14 -6.50
C ARG A 319 12.40 11.59 -6.76
N GLN A 320 11.61 10.76 -7.45
CA GLN A 320 10.20 11.04 -7.70
C GLN A 320 9.37 11.01 -6.40
N ILE A 321 9.59 10.00 -5.54
CA ILE A 321 8.93 9.84 -4.25
C ILE A 321 9.25 11.06 -3.38
N GLU A 322 10.52 11.45 -3.25
CA GLU A 322 10.97 12.63 -2.49
C GLU A 322 10.26 13.91 -2.96
N LYS A 323 10.32 14.18 -4.28
CA LYS A 323 9.70 15.38 -4.88
C LYS A 323 8.18 15.43 -4.66
N LEU A 324 7.48 14.31 -4.82
CA LEU A 324 6.03 14.25 -4.64
C LEU A 324 5.66 14.41 -3.16
N SER A 325 6.41 13.76 -2.27
CA SER A 325 6.17 13.78 -0.82
C SER A 325 6.37 15.18 -0.25
N GLY A 326 7.49 15.85 -0.59
CA GLY A 326 7.76 17.21 -0.16
C GLY A 326 6.72 18.23 -0.63
N ARG A 327 6.09 18.01 -1.79
CA ARG A 327 4.97 18.85 -2.27
C ARG A 327 3.67 18.57 -1.51
N LEU A 328 3.38 17.31 -1.20
CA LEU A 328 2.12 16.87 -0.60
C LEU A 328 2.02 17.13 0.90
N PHE A 329 3.15 17.04 1.61
CA PHE A 329 3.24 17.09 3.07
C PHE A 329 4.02 18.30 3.59
N SER A 330 4.16 19.37 2.80
CA SER A 330 4.78 20.61 3.31
C SER A 330 3.92 21.25 4.42
N ALA A 331 4.57 21.65 5.52
CA ALA A 331 3.97 22.07 6.79
C ALA A 331 3.00 23.27 6.75
N LYS A 332 2.82 23.93 5.60
CA LYS A 332 2.04 25.17 5.47
C LYS A 332 0.60 25.00 4.93
N VAL A 333 0.16 23.80 4.52
CA VAL A 333 -0.89 23.72 3.48
C VAL A 333 -2.07 22.79 3.79
N PHE A 334 -2.39 22.48 5.05
CA PHE A 334 -3.61 21.69 5.27
C PHE A 334 -4.46 22.13 6.43
N ASP A 335 -5.37 23.07 6.14
CA ASP A 335 -6.58 23.25 6.93
C ASP A 335 -7.81 22.92 6.07
N LEU A 336 -8.74 22.14 6.64
CA LEU A 336 -10.01 21.86 5.98
C LEU A 336 -11.00 22.91 6.43
N PRO A 337 -11.71 23.59 5.50
CA PRO A 337 -12.75 24.53 5.89
C PRO A 337 -13.80 23.81 6.77
N ASP A 338 -14.27 24.56 7.77
CA ASP A 338 -15.25 24.09 8.74
C ASP A 338 -16.66 23.88 8.19
#